data_AF-A0A6D2J9L4-F1
#
_entry.id   AF-A0A6D2J9L4-F1
#
_cell.length_a   1.000
_cell.length_b   1.000
_cell.length_c   1.000
_cell.angle_alpha   90.00
_cell.angle_beta   90.00
_cell.angle_gamma   90.00
#
_symmetry.space_group_name_H-M   'P 1'
#
loop_
_entity.id
_entity.type
_entity.pdbx_description
1 polymer ?
#
loop_
_entity_poly.entity_id
_entity_poly.type
_entity_poly.pdbx_seq_one_letter_code
_entity_poly.pdbx_strand_id
1 'polypeptide(L)'
;MQVWVDYDGLSHKIDVTMAPFNEDKPRKPLVSTVKDLSSVLLQDMFVGFSSSTGLLRRNILFWVEFQVKGKAPPLALSELPKLPKFPRSRPTTIQRFYKKGCH
;
A
#
# COMPACT_ATOMS: atom_id res chain seq x y z
N MET A 1 -9.09 -0.67 -1.35
CA MET A 1 -8.71 -1.37 -0.10
C MET A 1 -8.13 -0.34 0.84
N GLN A 2 -8.34 -0.52 2.14
CA GLN A 2 -7.72 0.27 3.21
C GLN A 2 -6.84 -0.65 4.05
N VAL A 3 -5.67 -0.17 4.43
CA VAL A 3 -4.69 -0.92 5.22
C VAL A 3 -4.16 -0.02 6.33
N TRP A 4 -4.13 -0.56 7.55
CA TRP A 4 -3.52 0.07 8.72
C TRP A 4 -2.34 -0.77 9.17
N VAL A 5 -1.22 -0.11 9.44
CA VAL A 5 -0.02 -0.72 9.98
C VAL A 5 0.37 0.07 11.21
N ASP A 6 0.21 -0.54 12.38
CA ASP A 6 0.53 0.09 13.66
C ASP A 6 1.69 -0.64 14.32
N TYR A 7 2.68 0.09 14.80
CA TYR A 7 3.75 -0.42 15.64
C TYR A 7 3.71 0.27 17.00
N ASP A 8 3.56 -0.53 18.06
CA ASP A 8 3.67 -0.06 19.44
C ASP A 8 5.10 -0.29 19.95
N GLY A 9 5.82 0.80 20.21
CA GLY A 9 7.21 0.76 20.67
C GLY A 9 7.38 0.24 22.11
N LEU A 10 6.31 0.21 22.92
CA LEU A 10 6.38 -0.32 24.29
C LEU A 10 6.18 -1.83 24.33
N SER A 11 5.20 -2.34 23.59
CA SER A 11 4.93 -3.78 23.51
C SER A 11 5.67 -4.49 22.37
N HIS A 12 6.38 -3.74 21.52
CA HIS A 12 7.02 -4.21 20.29
C HIS A 12 6.04 -4.92 19.34
N LYS A 13 4.75 -4.58 19.42
CA LYS A 13 3.70 -5.25 18.68
C LYS A 13 3.43 -4.54 17.35
N ILE A 14 3.40 -5.32 16.28
CA ILE A 14 3.04 -4.89 14.93
C ILE A 14 1.66 -5.49 14.61
N ASP A 15 0.67 -4.63 14.39
CA ASP A 15 -0.66 -5.02 13.93
C ASP A 15 -0.89 -4.52 12.51
N VAL A 16 -1.28 -5.44 11.63
CA VAL A 16 -1.73 -5.13 10.27
C VAL A 16 -3.21 -5.43 10.16
N THR A 17 -3.99 -4.40 9.87
CA THR A 17 -5.44 -4.53 9.67
C THR A 17 -5.78 -4.12 8.24
N MET A 18 -6.76 -4.78 7.62
CA MET A 18 -7.19 -4.49 6.26
C MET A 18 -8.71 -4.57 6.16
N ALA A 19 -9.29 -3.69 5.35
CA ALA A 19 -10.71 -3.70 5.02
C ALA A 19 -10.97 -3.24 3.58
N PRO A 20 -12.16 -3.54 3.02
CA PRO A 20 -12.62 -2.90 1.80
C PRO A 20 -12.61 -1.36 1.89
N PHE A 21 -12.72 -0.72 0.73
CA PHE A 21 -12.81 0.74 0.67
C PHE A 21 -14.15 1.20 1.27
N ASN A 22 -14.15 2.28 2.06
CA ASN A 22 -15.29 2.81 2.82
C ASN A 22 -15.80 1.95 3.99
N GLU A 23 -15.01 0.97 4.44
CA GLU A 23 -15.31 0.20 5.65
C GLU A 23 -14.45 0.68 6.83
N ASP A 24 -15.00 0.61 8.04
CA ASP A 24 -14.28 0.94 9.26
C ASP A 24 -13.16 -0.08 9.56
N LYS A 25 -12.14 0.36 10.30
CA LYS A 25 -11.06 -0.51 10.74
C LYS A 25 -11.62 -1.65 11.62
N PRO A 26 -11.47 -2.93 11.21
CA PRO A 26 -11.86 -4.07 12.02
C PRO A 26 -11.18 -4.08 13.40
N ARG A 27 -11.89 -4.58 14.42
CA ARG A 27 -11.33 -4.73 15.78
C ARG A 27 -10.22 -5.78 15.84
N LYS A 28 -10.32 -6.83 15.03
CA LYS A 28 -9.35 -7.91 14.97
C LYS A 28 -8.37 -7.65 13.81
N PRO A 29 -7.05 -7.53 14.08
CA PRO A 29 -6.08 -7.39 13.02
C PRO A 29 -6.00 -8.67 12.18
N LEU A 30 -5.63 -8.51 10.91
CA LEU A 30 -5.41 -9.63 10.00
C LEU A 30 -4.10 -10.35 10.35
N VAL A 31 -3.07 -9.59 10.69
CA VAL A 31 -1.77 -10.09 11.16
C VAL A 31 -1.39 -9.33 12.42
N SER A 32 -0.90 -10.06 13.43
CA SER A 32 -0.38 -9.49 14.67
C SER A 32 0.89 -10.25 15.05
N THR A 33 1.98 -9.53 15.33
CA THR A 33 3.26 -10.12 15.71
C THR A 33 4.00 -9.25 16.71
N VAL A 34 4.81 -9.88 17.57
CA VAL A 34 5.68 -9.18 18.52
C VAL A 34 7.11 -9.29 18.01
N LYS A 35 7.70 -8.15 17.63
CA LYS A 35 9.06 -8.08 17.13
C LYS A 35 9.68 -6.76 17.53
N ASP A 36 10.75 -6.83 18.31
CA ASP A 36 11.56 -5.66 18.62
C ASP A 36 12.26 -5.15 17.36
N LEU A 37 11.92 -3.92 16.96
CA LEU A 37 12.52 -3.21 15.83
C LEU A 37 13.58 -2.19 16.29
N SER A 38 13.89 -2.08 17.59
CA SER A 38 14.80 -1.06 18.12
C SER A 38 16.21 -1.13 17.53
N SER A 39 16.65 -2.30 17.08
CA SER A 39 17.95 -2.48 16.42
C SER A 39 17.99 -1.99 14.96
N VAL A 40 16.82 -1.79 14.33
CA VAL A 40 16.71 -1.39 12.91
C VAL A 40 16.07 -0.02 12.73
N LEU A 41 15.31 0.46 13.71
CA LEU A 41 14.74 1.80 13.72
C LEU A 41 15.85 2.81 14.08
N LEU A 42 16.16 3.68 13.12
CA LEU A 42 17.10 4.78 13.29
C LEU A 42 16.36 6.05 13.72
N GLN A 43 17.11 7.04 14.20
CA GLN A 43 16.57 8.35 14.59
C GLN A 43 15.82 9.02 13.42
N ASP A 44 16.43 8.95 12.23
CA ASP A 44 15.85 9.43 10.98
C ASP A 44 15.73 8.25 10.00
N MET A 45 14.53 8.05 9.46
CA MET A 45 14.22 6.97 8.53
C MET A 45 13.18 7.44 7.51
N PHE A 46 13.24 6.85 6.31
CA PHE A 46 12.25 7.08 5.26
C PHE A 46 11.25 5.93 5.21
N VAL A 47 9.98 6.27 5.02
CA VAL A 47 8.90 5.30 4.79
C VAL A 47 8.31 5.55 3.42
N GLY A 48 7.99 4.48 2.69
CA GLY A 48 7.44 4.58 1.36
C GLY A 48 6.84 3.26 0.89
N PHE A 49 6.31 3.30 -0.33
CA PHE A 49 5.67 2.15 -0.97
C PHE A 49 6.52 1.69 -2.14
N SER A 50 6.54 0.37 -2.35
CA SER A 50 7.11 -0.24 -3.54
C SER A 50 6.12 -1.25 -4.10
N SER A 51 6.01 -1.29 -5.43
CA SER A 51 5.14 -2.21 -6.14
C SER A 51 5.79 -2.59 -7.46
N SER A 52 5.64 -3.85 -7.85
CA SER A 52 6.05 -4.33 -9.17
C SER A 52 4.82 -4.80 -9.95
N THR A 53 4.69 -4.27 -11.15
CA THR A 53 3.76 -4.76 -12.15
C THR A 53 4.61 -5.54 -13.14
N GLY A 54 4.49 -6.86 -13.16
CA GLY A 54 5.25 -7.69 -14.10
C GLY A 54 4.84 -7.42 -15.56
N LEU A 55 4.63 -8.47 -16.36
CA LEU A 55 4.15 -8.30 -17.75
C LEU A 55 2.75 -7.67 -17.86
N LEU A 56 2.04 -7.46 -16.75
CA LEU A 56 0.71 -6.87 -16.70
C LEU A 56 0.83 -5.35 -16.52
N ARG A 57 0.36 -4.59 -17.52
CA ARG A 57 0.15 -3.14 -17.37
C ARG A 57 -1.01 -2.90 -16.40
N ARG A 58 -0.71 -2.64 -15.15
CA ARG A 58 -1.68 -2.23 -14.12
C ARG A 58 -1.31 -0.85 -13.60
N ASN A 59 -2.31 0.03 -13.54
CA ASN A 59 -2.15 1.35 -12.96
C ASN A 59 -2.54 1.23 -11.49
N ILE A 60 -1.59 1.47 -10.59
CA ILE A 60 -1.79 1.38 -9.15
C ILE A 60 -1.72 2.79 -8.59
N LEU A 61 -2.78 3.21 -7.91
CA LEU A 61 -2.82 4.44 -7.13
C LEU A 61 -2.87 4.06 -5.65
N PHE A 62 -2.17 4.81 -4.82
CA PHE A 62 -2.18 4.66 -3.37
C PHE A 62 -2.03 6.02 -2.70
N TRP A 63 -2.49 6.09 -1.44
CA TRP A 63 -2.47 7.27 -0.58
C TRP A 63 -2.13 6.82 0.83
N VAL A 64 -1.48 7.68 1.61
CA VAL A 64 -1.06 7.35 2.97
C VAL A 64 -1.23 8.54 3.90
N GLU A 65 -1.70 8.27 5.11
CA GLU A 65 -1.49 9.12 6.27
C GLU A 65 -0.47 8.45 7.18
N PHE A 66 0.51 9.20 7.66
CA PHE A 66 1.60 8.65 8.47
C PHE A 66 1.88 9.54 9.68
N GLN A 67 2.03 8.92 10.84
CA GLN A 67 2.36 9.61 12.08
C GLN A 67 3.30 8.75 12.93
N VAL A 68 4.36 9.36 13.43
CA VAL A 68 5.26 8.79 14.43
C VAL A 68 4.88 9.34 15.80
N LYS A 69 4.96 8.51 16.85
CA LYS A 69 4.62 8.88 18.25
C LYS A 69 3.18 9.40 18.40
N GLY A 70 2.22 8.68 17.84
CA GLY A 70 0.81 9.00 17.93
C GLY A 70 -0.02 8.06 17.06
N LYS A 71 -1.32 8.32 16.99
CA LYS A 71 -2.22 7.64 16.06
C LYS A 71 -2.28 8.44 14.77
N ALA A 72 -2.03 7.80 13.63
CA ALA A 72 -2.20 8.45 12.34
C ALA A 72 -3.66 8.91 12.16
N PRO A 73 -3.89 10.12 11.60
CA PRO A 73 -5.24 10.58 11.31
C PRO A 73 -5.91 9.63 10.29
N PRO A 74 -7.25 9.51 10.31
CA PRO A 74 -7.96 8.80 9.26
C PRO A 74 -7.71 9.45 7.90
N LEU A 75 -7.45 8.64 6.87
CA LEU A 75 -7.32 9.13 5.50
C LEU A 75 -8.65 9.74 5.05
N ALA A 76 -8.61 10.97 4.54
CA ALA A 76 -9.78 11.66 4.02
C ALA A 76 -10.24 11.02 2.68
N LEU A 77 -11.02 9.95 2.76
CA LEU A 77 -11.45 9.17 1.58
C LEU A 77 -12.20 10.00 0.54
N SER A 78 -12.88 11.07 0.97
CA SER A 78 -13.60 12.01 0.10
C SER A 78 -12.68 12.88 -0.77
N GLU A 79 -11.43 13.08 -0.34
CA GLU A 79 -10.46 13.93 -1.04
C GLU A 79 -9.61 13.14 -2.05
N LEU A 80 -9.75 11.81 -2.06
CA LEU A 80 -9.02 10.95 -2.97
C LEU A 80 -9.47 11.19 -4.42
N PRO A 81 -8.54 11.33 -5.38
CA PRO A 81 -8.90 11.50 -6.76
C PRO A 81 -9.58 10.24 -7.30
N LYS A 82 -10.57 10.46 -8.16
CA LYS A 82 -11.28 9.37 -8.83
C LYS A 82 -10.32 8.65 -9.76
N LEU A 83 -10.42 7.31 -9.78
CA LEU A 83 -9.64 6.49 -10.71
C LEU A 83 -9.90 6.95 -12.15
N PRO A 84 -8.86 7.19 -12.96
CA PRO A 84 -9.03 7.55 -14.36
C PRO A 84 -9.79 6.44 -15.09
N LYS A 85 -10.90 6.81 -15.73
CA LYS A 85 -11.70 5.90 -16.55
C LYS A 85 -11.00 5.74 -17.89
N PHE A 86 -10.23 4.67 -18.06
CA PHE A 86 -9.69 4.36 -19.38
C PHE A 86 -10.81 3.81 -20.28
N PRO A 87 -10.95 4.31 -21.53
CA PRO A 87 -11.90 3.72 -22.46
C PRO A 87 -11.55 2.24 -22.61
N ARG A 88 -12.58 1.38 -22.55
CA ARG A 88 -12.41 -0.04 -22.90
C ARG A 88 -11.94 -0.07 -24.35
N SER A 89 -10.65 -0.27 -24.58
CA SER A 89 -10.18 -0.55 -25.94
C SER A 89 -10.88 -1.82 -26.39
N ARG A 90 -11.61 -1.74 -27.51
CA ARG A 90 -11.99 -2.93 -28.26
C ARG A 90 -10.69 -3.71 -28.53
N PRO A 91 -10.66 -5.04 -28.40
CA PRO A 91 -9.47 -5.79 -28.71
C PRO A 91 -9.20 -5.70 -30.21
N THR A 92 -8.33 -4.78 -30.64
CA THR A 92 -7.67 -4.91 -31.94
C THR A 92 -6.45 -5.76 -31.72
N THR A 93 -6.57 -7.04 -32.04
CA THR A 93 -5.45 -7.98 -32.15
C THR A 93 -4.38 -7.40 -33.07
N ILE A 94 -3.26 -6.96 -32.50
CA ILE A 94 -1.94 -7.03 -33.15
C ILE A 94 -0.92 -7.37 -32.05
N GLN A 95 -0.57 -8.65 -31.95
CA GLN A 95 0.64 -9.06 -31.23
C GLN A 95 1.85 -8.57 -32.03
N ARG A 96 2.59 -7.59 -31.50
CA ARG A 96 3.98 -7.36 -31.89
C ARG A 96 4.87 -7.73 -30.71
N PHE A 97 5.42 -8.94 -30.75
CA PHE A 97 6.57 -9.32 -29.96
C PHE A 97 7.77 -8.49 -30.40
N TYR A 98 8.22 -7.54 -29.58
CA TYR A 98 9.58 -7.02 -29.70
C TYR A 98 10.49 -7.87 -28.81
N LYS A 99 11.16 -8.84 -29.44
CA LYS A 99 12.35 -9.48 -28.90
C LYS A 99 13.50 -8.51 -29.10
N LYS A 100 13.97 -7.84 -28.04
CA LYS A 100 15.31 -7.22 -28.06
C LYS A 100 16.28 -8.21 -27.44
N GLY A 101 17.09 -8.82 -28.31
CA GLY A 101 18.22 -9.65 -27.92
C GLY A 101 19.32 -8.82 -27.27
N CYS A 102 20.03 -9.46 -26.35
CA CYS A 102 21.32 -9.01 -25.86
C CYS A 102 22.35 -9.07 -26.98
N HIS A 103 23.22 -8.06 -27.02
CA HIS A 103 24.62 -8.18 -27.40
C HIS A 103 25.42 -7.39 -26.39
#